data_AF-A0A0W0FEH3-F1
#
_entry.id   AF-A0A0W0FEH3-F1
#
_cell.length_a   1.000
_cell.length_b   1.000
_cell.length_c   1.000
_cell.angle_alpha   90.00
_cell.angle_beta   90.00
_cell.angle_gamma   90.00
#
_symmetry.space_group_name_H-M   'P 1'
#
loop_
_entity.id
_entity.type
_entity.pdbx_description
1 polymer ?
#
loop_
_entity_poly.entity_id
_entity_poly.type
_entity_poly.pdbx_seq_one_letter_code
_entity_poly.pdbx_strand_id
1 'polypeptide(L)'
;MGFSKFFSHQAPEPEAETETEQSSTFTLAVRCGISSEEGGIKGKIVDTLSSGVSNTNTAWGYINAYYTENQDAIQNVISKMLTVQIDSQAAEEGMRVVAKGLKALCQVHPFIGAAVISFNAVVILHLKRRENDKKLLAVHARMQDALSVLFHLRKMKHSQELGEDGISVEQRMVHLMSRIDKEIQETGSICDHYRKKNHISKMVKATIYEQRFAEKATLFIQYREELLDALSLHTALGIDAANSKLDRQQEQLGRMENKLDEMLNFFRRLDTPQERDAREFIENIGGPEKCVDSDEHVAELMNLCGDGPSMVRVSAADIEAALAGTKQAILKELDEDLDNALQRHMQLFERKLDVQRQELEETIKTSERYILAAMQAGAHERIRDESWTSDVQSGIL
;
A
#
# COMPACT_ATOMS: atom_id res chain seq x y z
N MET A 1 35.98 -33.82 -39.65
CA MET A 1 37.16 -34.55 -39.12
C MET A 1 36.97 -34.60 -37.61
N GLY A 2 36.83 -35.71 -36.88
CA GLY A 2 36.92 -37.14 -37.09
C GLY A 2 37.13 -37.75 -35.68
N PHE A 3 36.33 -38.76 -35.32
CA PHE A 3 36.52 -39.88 -34.35
C PHE A 3 37.90 -40.05 -33.68
N SER A 4 38.14 -40.71 -32.53
CA SER A 4 37.39 -41.41 -31.47
C SER A 4 38.49 -41.98 -30.52
N LYS A 5 38.17 -42.10 -29.22
CA LYS A 5 38.65 -43.03 -28.15
C LYS A 5 39.88 -43.94 -28.38
N PHE A 6 40.72 -44.15 -27.33
CA PHE A 6 40.82 -45.38 -26.48
C PHE A 6 42.10 -45.42 -25.59
N PHE A 7 41.91 -45.69 -24.27
CA PHE A 7 42.72 -46.50 -23.29
C PHE A 7 44.22 -46.19 -23.05
N SER A 8 44.88 -46.52 -21.92
CA SER A 8 44.62 -46.91 -20.51
C SER A 8 46.00 -47.37 -19.97
N HIS A 9 46.39 -47.02 -18.73
CA HIS A 9 47.41 -47.66 -17.85
C HIS A 9 47.66 -46.69 -16.66
N GLN A 10 47.82 -47.03 -15.38
CA GLN A 10 47.64 -48.22 -14.54
C GLN A 10 47.95 -47.73 -13.09
N ALA A 11 47.06 -48.04 -12.12
CA ALA A 11 47.15 -48.26 -10.64
C ALA A 11 48.43 -47.89 -9.80
N PRO A 12 48.37 -47.72 -8.45
CA PRO A 12 47.49 -48.45 -7.50
C PRO A 12 46.90 -47.70 -6.26
N GLU A 13 45.97 -48.42 -5.59
CA GLU A 13 45.32 -48.19 -4.28
C GLU A 13 46.31 -48.15 -3.08
N PRO A 14 45.89 -47.74 -1.87
CA PRO A 14 45.16 -48.61 -0.90
C PRO A 14 44.04 -47.82 -0.15
N GLU A 15 43.13 -48.33 0.66
CA GLU A 15 42.66 -49.64 1.11
C GLU A 15 41.30 -49.36 1.77
N ALA A 16 40.37 -50.29 1.62
CA ALA A 16 39.05 -50.26 2.22
C ALA A 16 39.07 -51.03 3.54
N GLU A 17 38.47 -50.46 4.59
CA GLU A 17 37.99 -51.24 5.74
C GLU A 17 36.46 -51.17 5.78
N THR A 18 35.87 -52.33 5.57
CA THR A 18 34.48 -52.72 5.74
C THR A 18 34.23 -53.15 7.19
N GLU A 19 33.04 -52.92 7.72
CA GLU A 19 32.23 -53.88 8.53
C GLU A 19 30.88 -53.18 8.88
N THR A 20 29.72 -53.61 8.35
CA THR A 20 28.74 -54.54 9.00
C THR A 20 28.48 -54.21 10.49
N GLU A 21 27.28 -54.00 11.01
CA GLU A 21 26.07 -54.82 10.91
C GLU A 21 24.92 -54.21 11.78
N GLN A 22 23.68 -54.63 11.48
CA GLN A 22 22.57 -54.92 12.40
C GLN A 22 21.75 -53.81 13.12
N SER A 23 20.50 -53.73 12.63
CA SER A 23 19.23 -53.61 13.35
C SER A 23 19.26 -54.04 14.84
N SER A 24 18.83 -53.16 15.75
CA SER A 24 17.84 -53.52 16.77
C SER A 24 17.28 -52.30 17.51
N THR A 25 15.96 -52.18 17.46
CA THR A 25 15.09 -51.58 18.48
C THR A 25 15.57 -51.87 19.91
N PHE A 26 15.71 -50.83 20.74
CA PHE A 26 15.71 -51.00 22.19
C PHE A 26 14.81 -49.97 22.87
N THR A 27 13.67 -50.49 23.29
CA THR A 27 12.76 -49.98 24.31
C THR A 27 13.54 -49.70 25.60
N LEU A 28 13.47 -48.47 26.10
CA LEU A 28 13.84 -48.18 27.49
C LEU A 28 12.59 -47.80 28.25
N ALA A 29 12.06 -48.82 28.93
CA ALA A 29 11.09 -48.66 29.99
C ALA A 29 11.76 -47.91 31.15
N VAL A 30 11.22 -46.75 31.50
CA VAL A 30 11.45 -46.12 32.81
C VAL A 30 10.20 -46.38 33.65
N ARG A 31 10.32 -47.26 34.64
CA ARG A 31 9.30 -47.47 35.66
C ARG A 31 9.90 -47.25 37.05
N CYS A 32 9.14 -46.48 37.84
CA CYS A 32 9.25 -46.15 39.27
C CYS A 32 10.44 -45.25 39.66
N GLY A 33 10.25 -44.17 40.42
CA GLY A 33 9.07 -43.62 41.07
C GLY A 33 9.50 -42.62 42.15
N ILE A 34 8.59 -41.68 42.43
CA ILE A 34 8.45 -40.89 43.67
C ILE A 34 9.29 -39.59 43.81
N SER A 35 8.54 -38.49 43.63
CA SER A 35 8.55 -37.19 44.32
C SER A 35 9.86 -36.43 44.54
N SER A 36 9.95 -35.23 43.97
CA SER A 36 9.97 -34.03 44.80
C SER A 36 9.53 -32.82 43.98
N GLU A 37 8.64 -32.03 44.58
CA GLU A 37 8.06 -30.81 44.07
C GLU A 37 9.13 -29.73 43.92
N GLU A 38 9.44 -29.28 42.70
CA GLU A 38 10.06 -27.95 42.48
C GLU A 38 10.04 -27.61 40.98
N GLY A 39 8.86 -27.26 40.46
CA GLY A 39 8.67 -26.94 39.04
C GLY A 39 7.60 -25.89 38.78
N GLY A 40 7.31 -25.01 39.75
CA GLY A 40 6.09 -24.20 39.73
C GLY A 40 6.14 -22.89 38.94
N ILE A 41 7.32 -22.36 38.60
CA ILE A 41 7.41 -20.99 38.06
C ILE A 41 8.27 -20.91 36.79
N LYS A 42 9.36 -21.69 36.69
CA LYS A 42 10.25 -21.65 35.51
C LYS A 42 9.63 -22.30 34.26
N GLY A 43 8.89 -23.40 34.39
CA GLY A 43 8.21 -24.06 33.26
C GLY A 43 7.07 -23.23 32.67
N LYS A 44 6.25 -22.60 33.54
CA LYS A 44 5.12 -21.76 33.10
C LYS A 44 5.56 -20.49 32.38
N ILE A 45 6.69 -19.88 32.78
CA ILE A 45 7.22 -18.70 32.08
C ILE A 45 7.73 -19.10 30.69
N VAL A 46 8.41 -20.25 30.58
CA VAL A 46 8.92 -20.76 29.29
C VAL A 46 7.77 -21.13 28.34
N ASP A 47 6.70 -21.77 28.84
CA ASP A 47 5.56 -22.17 27.99
C ASP A 47 4.67 -20.98 27.57
N THR A 48 4.53 -19.97 28.43
CA THR A 48 3.79 -18.73 28.11
C THR A 48 4.57 -17.84 27.14
N LEU A 49 5.91 -17.82 27.23
CA LEU A 49 6.77 -17.23 26.20
C LEU A 49 6.69 -18.01 24.89
N SER A 50 6.67 -19.35 24.95
CA SER A 50 6.62 -20.22 23.76
C SER A 50 5.32 -20.09 22.96
N SER A 51 4.17 -19.88 23.63
CA SER A 51 2.87 -19.70 22.96
C SER A 51 2.70 -18.31 22.31
N GLY A 52 3.21 -17.24 22.93
CA GLY A 52 3.29 -15.91 22.30
C GLY A 52 4.29 -15.85 21.15
N VAL A 53 5.41 -16.57 21.27
CA VAL A 53 6.39 -16.78 20.19
C VAL A 53 5.80 -17.62 19.05
N SER A 54 4.86 -18.53 19.33
CA SER A 54 4.20 -19.36 18.30
C SER A 54 3.22 -18.58 17.43
N ASN A 55 2.43 -17.65 18.00
CA ASN A 55 1.46 -16.85 17.24
C ASN A 55 2.10 -15.65 16.51
N THR A 56 3.12 -15.03 17.10
CA THR A 56 3.97 -14.09 16.35
C THR A 56 4.68 -14.81 15.21
N ASN A 57 5.11 -16.07 15.39
CA ASN A 57 5.60 -16.92 14.29
C ASN A 57 4.55 -17.21 13.21
N THR A 58 3.25 -17.32 13.53
CA THR A 58 2.22 -17.56 12.50
C THR A 58 1.85 -16.29 11.73
N ALA A 59 1.70 -15.13 12.39
CA ALA A 59 1.48 -13.85 11.71
C ALA A 59 2.70 -13.41 10.89
N TRP A 60 3.90 -13.57 11.47
CA TRP A 60 5.17 -13.31 10.79
C TRP A 60 5.45 -14.32 9.66
N GLY A 61 5.09 -15.59 9.84
CA GLY A 61 5.13 -16.61 8.79
C GLY A 61 4.16 -16.31 7.66
N TYR A 62 2.92 -15.91 7.98
CA TYR A 62 1.91 -15.51 7.03
C TYR A 62 2.36 -14.32 6.18
N ILE A 63 2.87 -13.24 6.78
CA ILE A 63 3.29 -12.05 6.01
C ILE A 63 4.47 -12.36 5.08
N ASN A 64 5.39 -13.24 5.48
CA ASN A 64 6.49 -13.66 4.62
C ASN A 64 6.03 -14.57 3.47
N ALA A 65 5.12 -15.50 3.73
CA ALA A 65 4.49 -16.32 2.69
C ALA A 65 3.70 -15.44 1.70
N TYR A 66 2.82 -14.57 2.23
CA TYR A 66 2.03 -13.63 1.44
C TYR A 66 2.91 -12.73 0.56
N TYR A 67 3.98 -12.17 1.13
CA TYR A 67 4.92 -11.35 0.37
C TYR A 67 5.57 -12.15 -0.75
N THR A 68 6.01 -13.38 -0.47
CA THR A 68 6.71 -14.22 -1.46
C THR A 68 5.79 -14.59 -2.62
N GLU A 69 4.54 -14.98 -2.32
CA GLU A 69 3.52 -15.29 -3.32
C GLU A 69 3.15 -14.07 -4.18
N ASN A 70 3.18 -12.87 -3.60
CA ASN A 70 2.73 -11.64 -4.24
C ASN A 70 3.88 -10.68 -4.61
N GLN A 71 5.13 -11.15 -4.59
CA GLN A 71 6.32 -10.31 -4.70
C GLN A 71 6.31 -9.49 -5.99
N ASP A 72 5.91 -10.10 -7.10
CA ASP A 72 5.85 -9.43 -8.40
C ASP A 72 4.82 -8.30 -8.41
N ALA A 73 3.66 -8.50 -7.77
CA ALA A 73 2.63 -7.49 -7.67
C ALA A 73 3.04 -6.35 -6.73
N ILE A 74 3.79 -6.65 -5.66
CA ILE A 74 4.26 -5.65 -4.68
C ILE A 74 5.45 -4.83 -5.22
N GLN A 75 6.38 -5.47 -5.94
CA GLN A 75 7.61 -4.82 -6.43
C GLN A 75 7.44 -4.17 -7.81
N ASN A 76 6.59 -4.69 -8.69
CA ASN A 76 6.45 -4.17 -10.05
C ASN A 76 5.31 -3.14 -10.21
N VAL A 77 4.72 -2.65 -9.13
CA VAL A 77 3.66 -1.62 -9.14
C VAL A 77 4.11 -0.43 -9.98
N ILE A 78 5.26 0.15 -9.65
CA ILE A 78 5.82 1.31 -10.36
C ILE A 78 6.22 0.95 -11.79
N SER A 79 6.93 -0.17 -11.96
CA SER A 79 7.50 -0.56 -13.25
C SER A 79 6.43 -0.80 -14.31
N LYS A 80 5.22 -1.21 -13.89
CA LYS A 80 4.05 -1.35 -14.76
C LYS A 80 3.26 -0.03 -14.89
N MET A 81 3.08 0.74 -13.80
CA MET A 81 2.29 1.98 -13.79
C MET A 81 3.01 3.23 -14.35
N LEU A 82 4.34 3.30 -14.40
CA LEU A 82 5.08 4.43 -15.00
C LEU A 82 5.35 4.25 -16.51
N THR A 83 4.84 3.18 -17.12
CA THR A 83 4.83 3.06 -18.57
C THR A 83 3.73 3.95 -19.18
N VAL A 84 3.83 4.26 -20.49
CA VAL A 84 2.84 5.08 -21.22
C VAL A 84 1.42 4.50 -21.10
N GLN A 85 1.29 3.20 -20.79
CA GLN A 85 0.02 2.49 -20.72
C GLN A 85 -0.22 2.02 -19.27
N ILE A 86 -0.86 2.86 -18.47
CA ILE A 86 -1.38 2.41 -17.17
C ILE A 86 -2.51 1.42 -17.46
N ASP A 87 -2.25 0.13 -17.23
CA ASP A 87 -3.29 -0.89 -17.14
C ASP A 87 -4.02 -0.70 -15.81
N SER A 88 -5.20 -0.09 -15.88
CA SER A 88 -6.00 0.22 -14.70
C SER A 88 -6.42 -1.00 -13.89
N GLN A 89 -6.66 -2.15 -14.54
CA GLN A 89 -7.06 -3.36 -13.82
C GLN A 89 -5.87 -3.95 -13.05
N ALA A 90 -4.71 -4.05 -13.70
CA ALA A 90 -3.50 -4.51 -13.04
C ALA A 90 -3.07 -3.57 -11.89
N ALA A 91 -3.25 -2.26 -12.09
CA ALA A 91 -3.01 -1.23 -11.10
C ALA A 91 -3.94 -1.37 -9.87
N GLU A 92 -5.23 -1.54 -10.09
CA GLU A 92 -6.22 -1.76 -9.02
C GLU A 92 -5.97 -3.05 -8.26
N GLU A 93 -5.61 -4.12 -8.96
CA GLU A 93 -5.26 -5.39 -8.31
C GLU A 93 -4.00 -5.26 -7.46
N GLY A 94 -2.97 -4.57 -7.98
CA GLY A 94 -1.79 -4.21 -7.21
C GLY A 94 -2.14 -3.46 -5.92
N MET A 95 -3.01 -2.44 -5.99
CA MET A 95 -3.47 -1.71 -4.81
C MET A 95 -4.13 -2.63 -3.78
N ARG A 96 -4.97 -3.57 -4.21
CA ARG A 96 -5.62 -4.54 -3.31
C ARG A 96 -4.61 -5.45 -2.62
N VAL A 97 -3.65 -5.96 -3.37
CA VAL A 97 -2.58 -6.82 -2.87
C VAL A 97 -1.74 -6.09 -1.82
N VAL A 98 -1.28 -4.87 -2.13
CA VAL A 98 -0.49 -4.07 -1.19
C VAL A 98 -1.31 -3.71 0.04
N ALA A 99 -2.56 -3.26 -0.12
CA ALA A 99 -3.46 -2.91 0.97
C ALA A 99 -3.67 -4.09 1.95
N LYS A 100 -3.92 -5.30 1.42
CA LYS A 100 -4.09 -6.53 2.20
C LYS A 100 -2.79 -6.92 2.92
N GLY A 101 -1.66 -6.91 2.23
CA GLY A 101 -0.37 -7.24 2.83
C GLY A 101 0.04 -6.27 3.93
N LEU A 102 -0.14 -4.97 3.72
CA LEU A 102 0.15 -3.95 4.74
C LEU A 102 -0.77 -4.08 5.96
N LYS A 103 -2.05 -4.43 5.76
CA LYS A 103 -2.98 -4.70 6.86
C LYS A 103 -2.50 -5.85 7.75
N ALA A 104 -1.97 -6.92 7.15
CA ALA A 104 -1.36 -8.02 7.91
C ALA A 104 -0.05 -7.59 8.59
N LEU A 105 0.75 -6.75 7.93
CA LEU A 105 1.98 -6.21 8.52
C LEU A 105 1.72 -5.35 9.76
N CYS A 106 0.63 -4.59 9.81
CA CYS A 106 0.21 -3.83 11.00
C CYS A 106 0.01 -4.70 12.25
N GLN A 107 -0.38 -5.95 12.10
CA GLN A 107 -0.56 -6.87 13.24
C GLN A 107 0.77 -7.23 13.88
N VAL A 108 1.88 -7.17 13.12
CA VAL A 108 3.24 -7.43 13.60
C VAL A 108 3.91 -6.12 14.06
N HIS A 109 3.66 -5.02 13.36
CA HIS A 109 4.26 -3.70 13.60
C HIS A 109 3.18 -2.62 13.81
N PRO A 110 2.57 -2.49 15.02
CA PRO A 110 1.42 -1.60 15.22
C PRO A 110 1.68 -0.12 14.94
N PHE A 111 2.92 0.36 15.02
CA PHE A 111 3.26 1.77 14.82
C PHE A 111 3.00 2.29 13.40
N ILE A 112 2.93 1.41 12.39
CA ILE A 112 2.53 1.79 11.01
C ILE A 112 1.01 1.85 10.84
N GLY A 113 0.25 1.46 11.87
CA GLY A 113 -1.20 1.26 11.90
C GLY A 113 -2.00 2.39 11.26
N ALA A 114 -1.82 3.62 11.77
CA ALA A 114 -2.60 4.78 11.35
C ALA A 114 -2.51 5.03 9.83
N ALA A 115 -1.28 5.10 9.29
CA ALA A 115 -1.06 5.34 7.87
C ALA A 115 -1.59 4.19 6.99
N VAL A 116 -1.40 2.93 7.41
CA VAL A 116 -1.91 1.77 6.68
C VAL A 116 -3.44 1.74 6.67
N ILE A 117 -4.09 2.10 7.79
CA ILE A 117 -5.54 2.20 7.89
C ILE A 117 -6.06 3.30 6.95
N SER A 118 -5.45 4.49 6.95
CA SER A 118 -5.80 5.57 6.03
C SER A 118 -5.59 5.20 4.57
N PHE A 119 -4.49 4.51 4.24
CA PHE A 119 -4.24 3.99 2.90
C PHE A 119 -5.31 3.00 2.46
N ASN A 120 -5.61 2.00 3.29
CA ASN A 120 -6.66 1.03 3.01
C ASN A 120 -8.02 1.71 2.81
N ALA A 121 -8.36 2.68 3.65
CA ALA A 121 -9.60 3.44 3.52
C ALA A 121 -9.67 4.20 2.18
N VAL A 122 -8.58 4.89 1.78
CA VAL A 122 -8.48 5.57 0.49
C VAL A 122 -8.58 4.60 -0.69
N VAL A 123 -7.89 3.45 -0.62
CA VAL A 123 -7.97 2.40 -1.65
C VAL A 123 -9.39 1.85 -1.77
N ILE A 124 -10.08 1.57 -0.67
CA ILE A 124 -11.48 1.12 -0.71
C ILE A 124 -12.37 2.19 -1.36
N LEU A 125 -12.18 3.46 -0.98
CA LEU A 125 -12.92 4.57 -1.57
C LEU A 125 -12.62 4.78 -3.06
N HIS A 126 -11.41 4.45 -3.51
CA HIS A 126 -11.02 4.49 -4.90
C HIS A 126 -11.66 3.34 -5.70
N LEU A 127 -11.50 2.10 -5.22
CA LEU A 127 -11.97 0.87 -5.88
C LEU A 127 -13.50 0.75 -5.93
N LYS A 128 -14.22 1.37 -4.99
CA LYS A 128 -15.70 1.41 -5.01
C LYS A 128 -16.26 2.24 -6.18
N ARG A 129 -15.43 2.93 -6.97
CA ARG A 129 -15.87 3.87 -8.00
C ARG A 129 -15.48 3.40 -9.40
N ARG A 130 -16.35 3.65 -10.38
CA ARG A 130 -16.19 3.21 -11.78
C ARG A 130 -15.46 4.21 -12.69
N GLU A 131 -15.03 5.36 -12.16
CA GLU A 131 -14.31 6.36 -12.94
C GLU A 131 -12.81 6.05 -12.98
N ASN A 132 -12.32 5.75 -14.18
CA ASN A 132 -10.94 5.38 -14.44
C ASN A 132 -10.15 6.60 -14.96
N ASP A 133 -9.88 7.54 -14.07
CA ASP A 133 -8.96 8.65 -14.35
C ASP A 133 -7.52 8.20 -14.11
N LYS A 134 -6.73 8.19 -15.19
CA LYS A 134 -5.34 7.70 -15.17
C LYS A 134 -4.41 8.59 -14.34
N LYS A 135 -4.66 9.89 -14.24
CA LYS A 135 -3.84 10.82 -13.44
C LYS A 135 -4.05 10.53 -11.96
N LEU A 136 -5.31 10.36 -11.54
CA LEU A 136 -5.60 9.97 -10.16
C LEU A 136 -5.02 8.59 -9.82
N LEU A 137 -5.12 7.64 -10.75
CA LEU A 137 -4.52 6.32 -10.59
C LEU A 137 -3.00 6.39 -10.43
N ALA A 138 -2.33 7.27 -11.19
CA ALA A 138 -0.90 7.52 -11.05
C ALA A 138 -0.52 8.14 -9.69
N VAL A 139 -1.35 9.02 -9.12
CA VAL A 139 -1.12 9.54 -7.75
C VAL A 139 -1.24 8.41 -6.72
N HIS A 140 -2.28 7.58 -6.82
CA HIS A 140 -2.44 6.41 -5.94
C HIS A 140 -1.32 5.38 -6.12
N ALA A 141 -0.79 5.22 -7.33
CA ALA A 141 0.38 4.39 -7.61
C ALA A 141 1.61 4.83 -6.80
N ARG A 142 1.88 6.14 -6.77
CA ARG A 142 3.00 6.71 -6.00
C ARG A 142 2.81 6.51 -4.50
N MET A 143 1.58 6.70 -4.02
CA MET A 143 1.21 6.41 -2.63
C MET A 143 1.43 4.94 -2.25
N GLN A 144 0.99 4.02 -3.10
CA GLN A 144 1.17 2.58 -2.93
C GLN A 144 2.65 2.20 -2.92
N ASP A 145 3.43 2.71 -3.88
CA ASP A 145 4.88 2.47 -3.98
C ASP A 145 5.62 2.90 -2.71
N ALA A 146 5.36 4.11 -2.22
CA ALA A 146 5.95 4.60 -0.98
C ALA A 146 5.68 3.65 0.19
N LEU A 147 4.44 3.18 0.34
CA LEU A 147 4.06 2.29 1.42
C LEU A 147 4.54 0.84 1.22
N SER A 148 4.76 0.39 -0.02
CA SER A 148 5.35 -0.93 -0.29
C SER A 148 6.74 -1.09 0.33
N VAL A 149 7.46 0.01 0.59
CA VAL A 149 8.73 -0.02 1.33
C VAL A 149 8.56 -0.65 2.72
N LEU A 150 7.41 -0.48 3.37
CA LEU A 150 7.15 -1.02 4.70
C LEU A 150 7.25 -2.56 4.73
N PHE A 151 7.07 -3.26 3.61
CA PHE A 151 7.27 -4.71 3.57
C PHE A 151 8.69 -5.15 3.93
N HIS A 152 9.69 -4.26 3.95
CA HIS A 152 11.02 -4.58 4.50
C HIS A 152 10.97 -4.91 6.00
N LEU A 153 10.01 -4.34 6.74
CA LEU A 153 9.77 -4.65 8.16
C LEU A 153 9.44 -6.13 8.39
N ARG A 154 9.00 -6.88 7.37
CA ARG A 154 8.79 -8.33 7.49
C ARG A 154 10.05 -9.10 7.88
N LYS A 155 11.24 -8.53 7.61
CA LYS A 155 12.53 -9.12 7.98
C LYS A 155 12.87 -8.88 9.46
N MET A 156 12.16 -7.96 10.13
CA MET A 156 12.36 -7.59 11.53
C MET A 156 11.24 -8.20 12.36
N LYS A 157 11.59 -9.03 13.36
CA LYS A 157 10.59 -9.66 14.23
C LYS A 157 10.07 -8.71 15.30
N HIS A 158 10.89 -7.78 15.79
CA HIS A 158 10.52 -6.87 16.87
C HIS A 158 10.86 -5.42 16.50
N SER A 159 9.85 -4.54 16.44
CA SER A 159 10.02 -3.11 16.10
C SER A 159 10.78 -2.29 17.16
N GLN A 160 10.96 -2.88 18.34
CA GLN A 160 11.58 -2.27 19.52
C GLN A 160 13.05 -2.70 19.71
N GLU A 161 13.56 -3.62 18.88
CA GLU A 161 14.99 -3.92 18.85
C GLU A 161 15.76 -2.64 18.56
N LEU A 162 16.88 -2.45 19.26
CA LEU A 162 17.70 -1.25 19.12
C LEU A 162 18.64 -1.43 17.92
N GLY A 163 18.72 -0.39 17.08
CA GLY A 163 19.72 -0.33 16.02
C GLY A 163 21.12 -0.06 16.56
N GLU A 164 22.10 0.01 15.67
CA GLU A 164 23.50 0.32 16.01
C GLU A 164 23.68 1.68 16.70
N ASP A 165 22.77 2.62 16.47
CA ASP A 165 22.73 3.95 17.08
C ASP A 165 21.91 4.01 18.38
N GLY A 166 21.43 2.87 18.87
CA GLY A 166 20.64 2.78 20.10
C GLY A 166 19.19 3.25 19.96
N ILE A 167 18.70 3.50 18.73
CA ILE A 167 17.33 3.92 18.46
C ILE A 167 16.58 2.77 17.77
N SER A 168 15.35 2.48 18.20
CA SER A 168 14.52 1.47 17.56
C SER A 168 13.94 1.95 16.22
N VAL A 169 13.61 1.02 15.32
CA VAL A 169 12.98 1.37 14.03
C VAL A 169 11.66 2.10 14.24
N GLU A 170 10.90 1.70 15.26
CA GLU A 170 9.64 2.35 15.62
C GLU A 170 9.84 3.82 16.01
N GLN A 171 10.78 4.10 16.92
CA GLN A 171 11.07 5.46 17.35
C GLN A 171 11.53 6.35 16.18
N ARG A 172 12.29 5.79 15.24
CA ARG A 172 12.75 6.52 14.05
C ARG A 172 11.61 6.84 13.09
N MET A 173 10.67 5.92 12.93
CA MET A 173 9.65 6.02 11.88
C MET A 173 8.33 6.61 12.37
N VAL A 174 8.03 6.65 13.67
CA VAL A 174 6.70 7.07 14.18
C VAL A 174 6.26 8.45 13.67
N HIS A 175 7.15 9.44 13.66
CA HIS A 175 6.85 10.78 13.15
C HIS A 175 6.67 10.79 11.62
N LEU A 176 7.49 10.02 10.91
CA LEU A 176 7.38 9.85 9.46
C LEU A 176 6.04 9.20 9.09
N MET A 177 5.63 8.15 9.81
CA MET A 177 4.35 7.49 9.61
C MET A 177 3.17 8.41 9.90
N SER A 178 3.25 9.27 10.92
CA SER A 178 2.21 10.27 11.20
C SER A 178 2.10 11.33 10.10
N ARG A 179 3.23 11.76 9.50
CA ARG A 179 3.22 12.68 8.35
C ARG A 179 2.60 12.00 7.13
N ILE A 180 3.03 10.78 6.81
CA ILE A 180 2.50 9.99 5.70
C ILE A 180 0.99 9.76 5.85
N ASP A 181 0.52 9.44 7.07
CA ASP A 181 -0.91 9.30 7.36
C ASP A 181 -1.70 10.54 6.94
N LYS A 182 -1.32 11.73 7.43
CA LYS A 182 -2.01 12.98 7.08
C LYS A 182 -2.01 13.25 5.58
N GLU A 183 -0.89 13.02 4.91
CA GLU A 183 -0.75 13.24 3.47
C GLU A 183 -1.59 12.26 2.63
N ILE A 184 -1.76 11.02 3.09
CA ILE A 184 -2.67 10.05 2.47
C ILE A 184 -4.11 10.55 2.54
N GLN A 185 -4.53 11.04 3.72
CA GLN A 185 -5.88 11.56 3.91
C GLN A 185 -6.13 12.78 3.04
N GLU A 186 -5.16 13.71 2.99
CA GLU A 186 -5.25 14.90 2.18
C GLU A 186 -5.30 14.59 0.68
N THR A 187 -4.41 13.71 0.22
CA THR A 187 -4.42 13.24 -1.18
C THR A 187 -5.75 12.58 -1.52
N GLY A 188 -6.29 11.74 -0.63
CA GLY A 188 -7.61 11.14 -0.78
C GLY A 188 -8.73 12.18 -0.94
N SER A 189 -8.69 13.25 -0.14
CA SER A 189 -9.65 14.35 -0.20
C SER A 189 -9.55 15.14 -1.51
N ILE A 190 -8.33 15.48 -1.95
CA ILE A 190 -8.11 16.20 -3.20
C ILE A 190 -8.62 15.37 -4.39
N CYS A 191 -8.30 14.07 -4.43
CA CYS A 191 -8.82 13.15 -5.45
C CYS A 191 -10.36 13.06 -5.41
N ASP A 192 -10.97 12.99 -4.22
CA ASP A 192 -12.43 12.96 -4.08
C ASP A 192 -13.10 14.26 -4.51
N HIS A 193 -12.49 15.41 -4.20
CA HIS A 193 -12.98 16.73 -4.60
C HIS A 193 -12.96 16.89 -6.12
N TYR A 194 -11.81 16.64 -6.75
CA TYR A 194 -11.66 16.71 -8.20
C TYR A 194 -12.66 15.80 -8.91
N ARG A 195 -12.83 14.56 -8.44
CA ARG A 195 -13.78 13.61 -9.03
C ARG A 195 -15.21 14.14 -9.10
N LYS A 196 -15.67 14.86 -8.06
CA LYS A 196 -17.03 15.41 -7.99
C LYS A 196 -17.28 16.60 -8.92
N LYS A 197 -16.23 17.19 -9.51
CA LYS A 197 -16.36 18.27 -10.48
C LYS A 197 -16.91 17.74 -11.80
N ASN A 198 -17.70 18.56 -12.51
CA ASN A 198 -18.16 18.24 -13.87
C ASN A 198 -17.00 18.35 -14.87
N HIS A 199 -17.17 17.82 -16.08
CA HIS A 199 -16.08 17.76 -17.08
C HIS A 199 -15.54 19.16 -17.41
N ILE A 200 -16.42 20.13 -17.62
CA ILE A 200 -16.02 21.52 -17.93
C ILE A 200 -15.20 22.14 -16.80
N SER A 201 -15.60 21.98 -15.54
CA SER A 201 -14.82 22.49 -14.40
C SER A 201 -13.46 21.82 -14.29
N LYS A 202 -13.39 20.50 -14.58
CA LYS A 202 -12.12 19.75 -14.64
C LYS A 202 -11.22 20.30 -15.75
N MET A 203 -11.77 20.70 -16.90
CA MET A 203 -10.97 21.27 -18.01
C MET A 203 -10.44 22.66 -17.69
N VAL A 204 -11.31 23.56 -17.22
CA VAL A 204 -10.96 24.95 -16.92
C VAL A 204 -9.91 25.06 -15.80
N LYS A 205 -9.96 24.16 -14.80
CA LYS A 205 -8.96 24.07 -13.73
C LYS A 205 -7.97 22.91 -13.88
N ALA A 206 -7.85 22.33 -15.08
CA ALA A 206 -7.02 21.14 -15.29
C ALA A 206 -5.58 21.37 -14.81
N THR A 207 -4.98 22.50 -15.18
CA THR A 207 -3.61 22.87 -14.81
C THR A 207 -3.41 22.97 -13.30
N ILE A 208 -4.38 23.57 -12.59
CA ILE A 208 -4.32 23.75 -11.14
C ILE A 208 -4.41 22.40 -10.43
N TYR A 209 -5.34 21.53 -10.84
CA TYR A 209 -5.45 20.18 -10.25
C TYR A 209 -4.25 19.30 -10.59
N GLU A 210 -3.76 19.34 -11.82
CA GLU A 210 -2.56 18.60 -12.23
C GLU A 210 -1.33 19.01 -11.42
N GLN A 211 -1.18 20.31 -11.16
CA GLN A 211 -0.15 20.82 -10.26
C GLN A 211 -0.28 20.20 -8.85
N ARG A 212 -1.49 20.23 -8.27
CA ARG A 212 -1.75 19.61 -6.95
C ARG A 212 -1.47 18.11 -6.94
N PHE A 213 -1.86 17.39 -7.99
CA PHE A 213 -1.58 15.97 -8.11
C PHE A 213 -0.08 15.69 -8.23
N ALA A 214 0.66 16.53 -8.95
CA ALA A 214 2.09 16.38 -9.15
C ALA A 214 2.85 16.65 -7.85
N GLU A 215 2.44 17.68 -7.09
CA GLU A 215 2.94 17.97 -5.75
C GLU A 215 2.76 16.76 -4.81
N LYS A 216 1.54 16.21 -4.72
CA LYS A 216 1.27 15.04 -3.89
C LYS A 216 2.03 13.79 -4.36
N ALA A 217 2.09 13.54 -5.66
CA ALA A 217 2.86 12.42 -6.22
C ALA A 217 4.35 12.53 -5.89
N THR A 218 4.94 13.72 -6.02
CA THR A 218 6.34 14.01 -5.69
C THR A 218 6.61 13.83 -4.20
N LEU A 219 5.68 14.25 -3.32
CA LEU A 219 5.78 13.97 -1.89
C LEU A 219 5.85 12.48 -1.57
N PHE A 220 5.08 11.63 -2.26
CA PHE A 220 5.19 10.17 -2.05
C PHE A 220 6.50 9.58 -2.57
N ILE A 221 7.08 10.13 -3.64
CA ILE A 221 8.44 9.76 -4.08
C ILE A 221 9.44 10.09 -2.96
N GLN A 222 9.32 11.25 -2.32
CA GLN A 222 10.16 11.63 -1.19
C GLN A 222 9.93 10.73 0.03
N TYR A 223 8.67 10.44 0.40
CA TYR A 223 8.39 9.55 1.52
C TYR A 223 8.96 8.15 1.32
N ARG A 224 8.95 7.64 0.09
CA ARG A 224 9.61 6.38 -0.24
C ARG A 224 11.10 6.40 0.09
N GLU A 225 11.81 7.48 -0.27
CA GLU A 225 13.23 7.67 0.04
C GLU A 225 13.44 7.78 1.55
N GLU A 226 12.66 8.61 2.25
CA GLU A 226 12.74 8.76 3.71
C GLU A 226 12.49 7.42 4.45
N LEU A 227 11.55 6.61 3.98
CA LEU A 227 11.27 5.29 4.55
C LEU A 227 12.44 4.31 4.32
N LEU A 228 13.00 4.27 3.11
CA LEU A 228 14.17 3.44 2.81
C LEU A 228 15.37 3.84 3.65
N ASP A 229 15.62 5.14 3.77
CA ASP A 229 16.70 5.68 4.60
C ASP A 229 16.52 5.28 6.07
N ALA A 230 15.31 5.43 6.61
CA ALA A 230 15.00 5.05 7.99
C ALA A 230 15.24 3.55 8.25
N LEU A 231 14.88 2.69 7.29
CA LEU A 231 15.07 1.24 7.39
C LEU A 231 16.53 0.83 7.20
N SER A 232 17.25 1.47 6.27
CA SER A 232 18.66 1.20 5.97
C SER A 232 19.61 1.56 7.11
N LEU A 233 19.24 2.54 7.95
CA LEU A 233 20.00 2.88 9.13
C LEU A 233 19.80 1.88 10.28
N HIS A 234 18.68 1.15 10.25
CA HIS A 234 18.34 0.17 11.27
C HIS A 234 18.75 -1.27 10.90
N THR A 235 18.79 -1.58 9.61
CA THR A 235 19.35 -2.84 9.10
C THR A 235 20.78 -2.58 8.68
N ALA A 236 21.76 -3.37 9.14
CA ALA A 236 23.17 -3.34 8.68
C ALA A 236 23.36 -3.66 7.17
N LEU A 237 22.31 -3.52 6.36
CA LEU A 237 22.21 -3.79 4.93
C LEU A 237 22.71 -2.64 4.05
N GLY A 238 23.39 -1.61 4.57
CA GLY A 238 23.76 -0.48 3.71
C GLY A 238 24.84 0.46 4.23
N ILE A 239 26.07 -0.04 4.40
CA ILE A 239 27.26 0.82 4.48
C ILE A 239 27.33 1.78 3.26
N ASP A 240 26.84 1.34 2.09
CA ASP A 240 26.74 2.16 0.87
C ASP A 240 25.56 3.17 0.89
N ALA A 241 24.44 2.83 1.55
CA ALA A 241 23.27 3.71 1.66
C ALA A 241 23.52 4.88 2.63
N ALA A 242 24.21 4.60 3.74
CA ALA A 242 24.60 5.60 4.73
C ALA A 242 25.62 6.62 4.18
N ASN A 243 26.62 6.17 3.41
CA ASN A 243 27.59 7.07 2.76
C ASN A 243 26.93 8.01 1.74
N SER A 244 25.85 7.58 1.10
CA SER A 244 25.11 8.38 0.14
C SER A 244 24.25 9.50 0.77
N LYS A 245 24.08 9.52 2.09
CA LYS A 245 23.21 10.45 2.82
C LYS A 245 23.87 11.83 3.02
N LEU A 246 25.19 11.89 3.13
CA LEU A 246 25.94 13.12 3.42
C LEU A 246 26.00 14.08 2.23
N ASP A 247 25.94 13.58 1.00
CA ASP A 247 26.00 14.43 -0.22
C ASP A 247 24.64 15.06 -0.61
N ARG A 248 23.53 14.65 0.02
CA ARG A 248 22.17 14.89 -0.53
C ARG A 248 21.45 16.15 -0.06
N GLN A 249 21.82 16.77 1.06
CA GLN A 249 20.95 17.79 1.68
C GLN A 249 20.86 19.14 0.93
N GLN A 250 21.91 19.56 0.19
CA GLN A 250 21.85 20.78 -0.64
C GLN A 250 21.26 20.50 -2.03
N GLU A 251 21.28 19.26 -2.51
CA GLU A 251 20.74 18.84 -3.81
C GLU A 251 19.23 18.50 -3.78
N GLN A 252 18.63 18.43 -2.60
CA GLN A 252 17.25 17.96 -2.41
C GLN A 252 16.19 18.87 -3.04
N LEU A 253 16.37 20.20 -3.03
CA LEU A 253 15.40 21.13 -3.63
C LEU A 253 15.38 21.02 -5.16
N GLY A 254 16.54 21.06 -5.81
CA GLY A 254 16.63 20.90 -7.27
C GLY A 254 16.17 19.52 -7.74
N ARG A 255 16.41 18.47 -6.95
CA ARG A 255 15.85 17.13 -7.22
C ARG A 255 14.33 17.10 -7.11
N MET A 256 13.73 17.90 -6.22
CA MET A 256 12.28 17.95 -6.05
C MET A 256 11.58 18.72 -7.19
N GLU A 257 12.16 19.85 -7.63
CA GLU A 257 11.70 20.57 -8.82
C GLU A 257 11.74 19.66 -10.06
N ASN A 258 12.85 18.95 -10.27
CA ASN A 258 12.96 17.99 -11.36
C ASN A 258 11.90 16.87 -11.29
N LYS A 259 11.65 16.30 -10.10
CA LYS A 259 10.61 15.28 -9.90
C LYS A 259 9.21 15.82 -10.17
N LEU A 260 8.94 17.07 -9.82
CA LEU A 260 7.67 17.73 -10.09
C LEU A 260 7.45 17.93 -11.58
N ASP A 261 8.46 18.43 -12.30
CA ASP A 261 8.41 18.59 -13.75
C ASP A 261 8.26 17.23 -14.47
N GLU A 262 8.96 16.20 -14.01
CA GLU A 262 8.79 14.83 -14.48
C GLU A 262 7.35 14.33 -14.30
N MET A 263 6.74 14.60 -13.14
CA MET A 263 5.35 14.22 -12.86
C MET A 263 4.34 14.99 -13.70
N LEU A 264 4.54 16.29 -13.91
CA LEU A 264 3.71 17.11 -14.80
C LEU A 264 3.78 16.58 -16.24
N ASN A 265 5.00 16.35 -16.75
CA ASN A 265 5.22 15.76 -18.07
C ASN A 265 4.61 14.37 -18.20
N PHE A 266 4.63 13.59 -17.12
CA PHE A 266 3.97 12.29 -17.09
C PHE A 266 2.45 12.42 -17.20
N PHE A 267 1.81 13.36 -16.47
CA PHE A 267 0.36 13.59 -16.61
C PHE A 267 -0.03 14.08 -18.00
N ARG A 268 0.80 14.88 -18.67
CA ARG A 268 0.56 15.26 -20.08
C ARG A 268 0.46 14.06 -21.01
N ARG A 269 1.22 12.99 -20.73
CA ARG A 269 1.18 11.75 -21.51
C ARG A 269 -0.05 10.89 -21.21
N LEU A 270 -0.74 11.16 -20.10
CA LEU A 270 -1.95 10.45 -19.69
C LEU A 270 -3.25 11.13 -20.14
N ASP A 271 -3.15 12.31 -20.74
CA ASP A 271 -4.32 13.04 -21.22
C ASP A 271 -5.14 12.22 -22.21
N THR A 272 -6.45 12.26 -22.02
CA THR A 272 -7.40 11.80 -23.03
C THR A 272 -7.34 12.72 -24.26
N PRO A 273 -7.76 12.26 -25.45
CA PRO A 273 -7.85 13.13 -26.62
C PRO A 273 -8.67 14.40 -26.35
N GLN A 274 -9.80 14.26 -25.64
CA GLN A 274 -10.67 15.37 -25.25
C GLN A 274 -9.96 16.39 -24.35
N GLU A 275 -9.21 15.93 -23.34
CA GLU A 275 -8.43 16.81 -22.46
C GLU A 275 -7.34 17.57 -23.23
N ARG A 276 -6.70 16.92 -24.21
CA ARG A 276 -5.68 17.56 -25.05
C ARG A 276 -6.28 18.65 -25.91
N ASP A 277 -7.37 18.35 -26.60
CA ASP A 277 -8.04 19.29 -27.50
C ASP A 277 -8.63 20.47 -26.71
N ALA A 278 -9.26 20.20 -25.56
CA ALA A 278 -9.77 21.24 -24.67
C ALA A 278 -8.66 22.15 -24.13
N ARG A 279 -7.51 21.59 -23.75
CA ARG A 279 -6.38 22.39 -23.29
C ARG A 279 -5.82 23.28 -24.40
N GLU A 280 -5.59 22.72 -25.58
CA GLU A 280 -5.08 23.47 -26.73
C GLU A 280 -6.05 24.61 -27.09
N PHE A 281 -7.35 24.36 -27.04
CA PHE A 281 -8.37 25.39 -27.21
C PHE A 281 -8.27 26.50 -26.15
N ILE A 282 -8.21 26.14 -24.86
CA ILE A 282 -8.09 27.11 -23.74
C ILE A 282 -6.81 27.94 -23.86
N GLU A 283 -5.69 27.33 -24.25
CA GLU A 283 -4.42 28.04 -24.48
C GLU A 283 -4.53 29.01 -25.66
N ASN A 284 -5.15 28.59 -26.77
CA ASN A 284 -5.31 29.40 -27.98
C ASN A 284 -6.20 30.63 -27.78
N ILE A 285 -7.27 30.53 -26.98
CA ILE A 285 -8.09 31.70 -26.63
C ILE A 285 -7.39 32.63 -25.64
N GLY A 286 -6.30 32.17 -25.01
CA GLY A 286 -5.44 32.95 -24.12
C GLY A 286 -5.75 32.80 -22.64
N GLY A 287 -6.27 31.64 -22.22
CA GLY A 287 -6.46 31.26 -20.82
C GLY A 287 -7.91 30.88 -20.45
N PRO A 288 -8.08 30.19 -19.32
CA PRO A 288 -9.40 29.73 -18.84
C PRO A 288 -10.36 30.87 -18.53
N GLU A 289 -9.85 32.07 -18.20
CA GLU A 289 -10.66 33.26 -17.93
C GLU A 289 -11.40 33.77 -19.17
N LYS A 290 -10.84 33.54 -20.36
CA LYS A 290 -11.40 34.00 -21.64
C LYS A 290 -12.44 33.04 -22.24
N CYS A 291 -12.64 31.87 -21.62
CA CYS A 291 -13.66 30.90 -22.02
C CYS A 291 -15.08 31.49 -22.00
N VAL A 292 -15.33 32.49 -21.16
CA VAL A 292 -16.66 33.09 -20.93
C VAL A 292 -16.88 34.38 -21.72
N ASP A 293 -15.88 34.88 -22.43
CA ASP A 293 -15.94 36.15 -23.15
C ASP A 293 -16.90 36.08 -24.36
N SER A 294 -17.05 34.89 -24.96
CA SER A 294 -17.94 34.64 -26.09
C SER A 294 -18.73 33.35 -25.87
N ASP A 295 -20.00 33.36 -26.25
CA ASP A 295 -20.85 32.16 -26.19
C ASP A 295 -20.38 31.09 -27.19
N GLU A 296 -19.65 31.48 -28.24
CA GLU A 296 -18.96 30.55 -29.16
C GLU A 296 -17.86 29.77 -28.43
N HIS A 297 -17.09 30.41 -27.55
CA HIS A 297 -16.05 29.73 -26.77
C HIS A 297 -16.65 28.73 -25.79
N VAL A 298 -17.76 29.12 -25.14
CA VAL A 298 -18.50 28.23 -24.22
C VAL A 298 -19.06 27.03 -24.98
N ALA A 299 -19.66 27.25 -26.15
CA ALA A 299 -20.21 26.17 -26.99
C ALA A 299 -19.12 25.18 -27.43
N GLU A 300 -17.97 25.69 -27.87
CA GLU A 300 -16.85 24.84 -28.31
C GLU A 300 -16.30 24.00 -27.14
N LEU A 301 -16.13 24.60 -25.96
CA LEU A 301 -15.68 23.88 -24.78
C LEU A 301 -16.68 22.79 -24.35
N MET A 302 -18.00 23.06 -24.44
CA MET A 302 -19.04 22.05 -24.19
C MET A 302 -18.93 20.87 -25.16
N ASN A 303 -18.70 21.14 -26.44
CA ASN A 303 -18.53 20.10 -27.46
C ASN A 303 -17.29 19.23 -27.17
N LEU A 304 -16.16 19.85 -26.83
CA LEU A 304 -14.92 19.14 -26.47
C LEU A 304 -15.07 18.28 -25.21
N CYS A 305 -15.87 18.75 -24.23
CA CYS A 305 -16.17 18.00 -23.01
C CYS A 305 -17.19 16.87 -23.21
N GLY A 306 -17.80 16.75 -24.40
CA GLY A 306 -18.92 15.82 -24.64
C GLY A 306 -20.22 16.21 -23.93
N ASP A 307 -20.28 17.41 -23.36
CA ASP A 307 -21.44 18.00 -22.68
C ASP A 307 -22.27 18.90 -23.63
N GLY A 308 -21.93 18.90 -24.93
CA GLY A 308 -22.65 19.64 -25.97
C GLY A 308 -24.11 19.17 -26.12
N PRO A 309 -25.06 20.06 -26.44
CA PRO A 309 -26.43 19.67 -26.66
C PRO A 309 -26.50 18.65 -27.81
N SER A 310 -27.02 17.45 -27.52
CA SER A 310 -27.25 16.43 -28.54
C SER A 310 -28.08 17.03 -29.67
N MET A 311 -27.58 16.99 -30.90
CA MET A 311 -28.19 17.64 -32.08
C MET A 311 -29.58 17.08 -32.47
N VAL A 312 -30.16 16.20 -31.65
CA VAL A 312 -31.49 15.64 -31.84
C VAL A 312 -32.51 16.44 -31.01
N ARG A 313 -33.15 17.41 -31.67
CA ARG A 313 -34.38 18.11 -31.24
C ARG A 313 -34.28 18.92 -29.93
N VAL A 314 -33.36 19.89 -29.87
CA VAL A 314 -33.29 20.87 -28.78
C VAL A 314 -33.82 22.22 -29.28
N SER A 315 -34.66 22.91 -28.48
CA SER A 315 -35.16 24.24 -28.86
C SER A 315 -34.06 25.30 -28.72
N ALA A 316 -34.17 26.41 -29.46
CA ALA A 316 -33.19 27.51 -29.34
C ALA A 316 -33.10 28.06 -27.90
N ALA A 317 -34.22 28.10 -27.17
CA ALA A 317 -34.27 28.54 -25.79
C ALA A 317 -33.52 27.57 -24.84
N ASP A 318 -33.57 26.27 -25.11
CA ASP A 318 -32.86 25.26 -24.30
C ASP A 318 -31.34 25.32 -24.53
N ILE A 319 -30.90 25.63 -25.77
CA ILE A 319 -29.48 25.84 -26.09
C ILE A 319 -28.96 27.08 -25.37
N GLU A 320 -29.69 28.19 -25.42
CA GLU A 320 -29.33 29.43 -24.74
C GLU A 320 -29.26 29.24 -23.22
N ALA A 321 -30.23 28.53 -22.63
CA ALA A 321 -30.21 28.19 -21.22
C ALA A 321 -29.02 27.29 -20.83
N ALA A 322 -28.66 26.32 -21.67
CA ALA A 322 -27.51 25.45 -21.45
C ALA A 322 -26.19 26.23 -21.52
N LEU A 323 -26.02 27.12 -22.50
CA LEU A 323 -24.86 28.00 -22.61
C LEU A 323 -24.74 28.92 -21.39
N ALA A 324 -25.84 29.56 -20.97
CA ALA A 324 -25.87 30.41 -19.79
C ALA A 324 -25.51 29.63 -18.51
N GLY A 325 -26.05 28.42 -18.35
CA GLY A 325 -25.73 27.53 -17.23
C GLY A 325 -24.26 27.11 -17.21
N THR A 326 -23.70 26.75 -18.35
CA THR A 326 -22.28 26.39 -18.47
C THR A 326 -21.38 27.59 -18.19
N LYS A 327 -21.70 28.77 -18.75
CA LYS A 327 -20.97 30.01 -18.50
C LYS A 327 -20.95 30.34 -17.01
N GLN A 328 -22.09 30.21 -16.33
CA GLN A 328 -22.16 30.39 -14.89
C GLN A 328 -21.33 29.35 -14.12
N ALA A 329 -21.32 28.10 -14.57
CA ALA A 329 -20.48 27.05 -13.96
C ALA A 329 -18.99 27.36 -14.11
N ILE A 330 -18.55 27.81 -15.29
CA ILE A 330 -17.16 28.23 -15.54
C ILE A 330 -16.79 29.42 -14.65
N LEU A 331 -17.62 30.47 -14.61
CA LEU A 331 -17.39 31.63 -13.75
C LEU A 331 -17.27 31.25 -12.28
N LYS A 332 -18.18 30.40 -11.80
CA LYS A 332 -18.15 29.91 -10.42
C LYS A 332 -16.87 29.11 -10.14
N GLU A 333 -16.43 28.28 -11.08
CA GLU A 333 -15.20 27.53 -10.91
C GLU A 333 -14.00 28.48 -10.88
N LEU A 334 -13.90 29.44 -11.80
CA LEU A 334 -12.81 30.43 -11.85
C LEU A 334 -12.71 31.28 -10.57
N ASP A 335 -13.85 31.70 -10.01
CA ASP A 335 -13.90 32.51 -8.78
C ASP A 335 -13.63 31.68 -7.51
N GLU A 336 -13.83 30.36 -7.57
CA GLU A 336 -13.61 29.49 -6.42
C GLU A 336 -12.11 29.33 -6.13
N ASP A 337 -11.67 29.85 -4.98
CA ASP A 337 -10.35 29.56 -4.44
C ASP A 337 -10.21 28.06 -4.09
N LEU A 338 -9.27 27.39 -4.76
CA LEU A 338 -9.13 25.94 -4.66
C LEU A 338 -8.73 25.51 -3.25
N ASP A 339 -7.90 26.27 -2.55
CA ASP A 339 -7.39 25.88 -1.23
C ASP A 339 -8.51 25.94 -0.19
N ASN A 340 -9.32 26.99 -0.23
CA ASN A 340 -10.53 27.09 0.59
C ASN A 340 -11.55 25.99 0.25
N ALA A 341 -11.73 25.66 -1.03
CA ALA A 341 -12.63 24.58 -1.46
C ALA A 341 -12.15 23.21 -0.93
N LEU A 342 -10.85 22.92 -1.06
CA LEU A 342 -10.24 21.69 -0.55
C LEU A 342 -10.29 21.61 0.97
N GLN A 343 -10.07 22.71 1.69
CA GLN A 343 -10.16 22.74 3.16
C GLN A 343 -11.58 22.45 3.65
N ARG A 344 -12.60 23.05 3.04
CA ARG A 344 -14.01 22.75 3.35
C ARG A 344 -14.36 21.31 3.00
N HIS A 345 -13.86 20.83 1.86
CA HIS A 345 -14.09 19.47 1.42
C HIS A 345 -13.43 18.44 2.34
N MET A 346 -12.25 18.73 2.89
CA MET A 346 -11.54 17.88 3.85
C MET A 346 -12.44 17.48 5.03
N GLN A 347 -13.13 18.45 5.63
CA GLN A 347 -14.00 18.20 6.79
C GLN A 347 -15.13 17.21 6.49
N LEU A 348 -15.62 17.21 5.25
CA LEU A 348 -16.63 16.26 4.79
C LEU A 348 -16.01 14.91 4.43
N PHE A 349 -14.82 14.94 3.83
CA PHE A 349 -14.08 13.75 3.46
C PHE A 349 -13.62 12.96 4.69
N GLU A 350 -13.15 13.61 5.75
CA GLU A 350 -12.75 12.99 7.02
C GLU A 350 -13.88 12.14 7.59
N ARG A 351 -15.12 12.64 7.61
CA ARG A 351 -16.27 11.84 8.07
C ARG A 351 -16.47 10.57 7.24
N LYS A 352 -16.28 10.66 5.92
CA LYS A 352 -16.39 9.51 5.01
C LYS A 352 -15.24 8.53 5.24
N LEU A 353 -14.04 9.05 5.47
CA LEU A 353 -12.85 8.28 5.73
C LEU A 353 -12.95 7.57 7.08
N ASP A 354 -13.40 8.26 8.12
CA ASP A 354 -13.56 7.73 9.49
C ASP A 354 -14.47 6.51 9.54
N VAL A 355 -15.55 6.50 8.76
CA VAL A 355 -16.42 5.31 8.65
C VAL A 355 -15.62 4.10 8.11
N GLN A 356 -14.78 4.30 7.09
CA GLN A 356 -13.94 3.22 6.57
C GLN A 356 -12.80 2.84 7.54
N ARG A 357 -12.24 3.82 8.26
CA ARG A 357 -11.19 3.59 9.26
C ARG A 357 -11.71 2.80 10.45
N GLN A 358 -12.89 3.13 10.98
CA GLN A 358 -13.53 2.43 12.09
C GLN A 358 -13.76 0.95 11.76
N GLU A 359 -14.29 0.66 10.57
CA GLU A 359 -14.49 -0.72 10.10
C GLU A 359 -13.17 -1.51 10.01
N LEU A 360 -12.11 -0.86 9.52
CA LEU A 360 -10.77 -1.45 9.45
C LEU A 360 -10.14 -1.67 10.83
N GLU A 361 -10.27 -0.70 11.73
CA GLU A 361 -9.79 -0.77 13.11
C GLU A 361 -10.50 -1.87 13.89
N GLU A 362 -11.82 -2.00 13.75
CA GLU A 362 -12.60 -3.08 14.38
C GLU A 362 -12.16 -4.45 13.88
N THR A 363 -11.86 -4.57 12.58
CA THR A 363 -11.34 -5.83 12.02
C THR A 363 -9.98 -6.17 12.63
N ILE A 364 -9.09 -5.18 12.77
CA ILE A 364 -7.76 -5.37 13.38
C ILE A 364 -7.91 -5.74 14.86
N LYS A 365 -8.68 -4.98 15.65
CA LYS A 365 -8.92 -5.26 17.08
C LYS A 365 -9.59 -6.61 17.32
N THR A 366 -10.48 -7.04 16.42
CA THR A 366 -11.13 -8.36 16.54
C THR A 366 -10.15 -9.48 16.22
N SER A 367 -9.28 -9.29 15.22
CA SER A 367 -8.18 -10.23 14.96
C SER A 367 -7.19 -10.30 16.14
N GLU A 368 -6.84 -9.17 16.75
CA GLU A 368 -6.01 -9.11 17.96
C GLU A 368 -6.68 -9.85 19.12
N ARG A 369 -7.97 -9.62 19.38
CA ARG A 369 -8.70 -10.31 20.45
C ARG A 369 -8.78 -11.82 20.23
N TYR A 370 -8.97 -12.28 19.00
CA TYR A 370 -8.93 -13.71 18.68
C TYR A 370 -7.55 -14.30 18.95
N ILE A 371 -6.47 -13.59 18.57
CA ILE A 371 -5.09 -13.99 18.85
C ILE A 371 -4.84 -14.03 20.35
N LEU A 372 -5.24 -13.00 21.10
CA LEU A 372 -5.10 -12.94 22.56
C LEU A 372 -5.91 -14.02 23.27
N ALA A 373 -7.15 -14.27 22.84
CA ALA A 373 -7.99 -15.35 23.37
C ALA A 373 -7.37 -16.72 23.07
N ALA A 374 -6.85 -16.93 21.87
CA ALA A 374 -6.09 -18.14 21.53
C ALA A 374 -4.81 -18.28 22.37
N MET A 375 -4.16 -17.17 22.75
CA MET A 375 -2.99 -17.16 23.64
C MET A 375 -3.35 -17.40 25.12
N GLN A 376 -4.52 -16.94 25.55
CA GLN A 376 -5.02 -17.08 26.93
C GLN A 376 -5.71 -18.42 27.18
N ALA A 377 -6.28 -19.04 26.15
CA ALA A 377 -6.81 -20.39 26.21
C ALA A 377 -5.68 -21.36 26.59
N GLY A 378 -5.75 -21.92 27.80
CA GLY A 378 -4.77 -22.87 28.28
C GLY A 378 -4.81 -24.17 27.47
N ALA A 379 -3.73 -24.97 27.54
CA ALA A 379 -3.62 -26.26 26.84
C ALA A 379 -4.82 -27.22 27.09
N HIS A 380 -5.56 -27.00 28.19
CA HIS A 380 -6.73 -27.78 28.59
C HIS A 380 -8.02 -27.45 27.82
N GLU A 381 -8.14 -26.30 27.13
CA GLU A 381 -9.31 -25.98 26.30
C GLU A 381 -9.20 -26.47 24.85
N ARG A 382 -7.99 -26.87 24.42
CA ARG A 382 -7.70 -27.35 23.05
C ARG A 382 -7.89 -28.86 22.86
N ILE A 383 -8.14 -29.59 23.93
CA ILE A 383 -8.44 -31.03 23.87
C ILE A 383 -9.96 -31.18 23.96
N ARG A 384 -10.64 -31.23 22.80
CA ARG A 384 -11.97 -31.85 22.74
C ARG A 384 -11.75 -33.35 22.59
N ASP A 385 -11.89 -34.05 23.70
CA ASP A 385 -11.85 -35.52 23.71
C ASP A 385 -13.19 -36.03 23.14
N GLU A 386 -13.25 -36.29 21.84
CA GLU A 386 -14.44 -36.86 21.17
C GLU A 386 -14.66 -38.35 21.48
N SER A 387 -13.81 -39.00 22.30
CA SER A 387 -13.94 -40.42 22.61
C SER A 387 -14.42 -40.77 24.03
N TRP A 388 -14.88 -39.80 24.84
CA TRP A 388 -15.29 -40.07 26.23
C TRP A 388 -16.80 -40.18 26.48
N THR A 389 -17.63 -40.26 25.45
CA THR A 389 -19.09 -40.45 25.61
C THR A 389 -19.65 -41.76 25.04
N SER A 390 -18.84 -42.66 24.49
CA SER A 390 -19.34 -44.00 24.07
C SER A 390 -19.18 -45.10 25.11
N ASP A 391 -18.28 -44.96 26.09
CA ASP A 391 -17.88 -46.11 26.92
C ASP A 391 -18.45 -46.11 28.35
N VAL A 392 -19.32 -45.16 28.70
CA VAL A 392 -19.95 -45.11 30.04
C VAL A 392 -21.35 -45.75 30.05
N GLN A 393 -21.87 -46.24 28.92
CA GLN A 393 -23.17 -46.93 28.87
C GLN A 393 -23.11 -48.45 28.67
N SER A 394 -21.95 -49.09 28.76
CA SER A 394 -21.81 -50.56 28.61
C SER A 394 -21.20 -51.27 29.81
N GLY A 395 -21.22 -50.66 31.01
CA GLY A 395 -20.49 -51.17 32.17
C GLY A 395 -21.21 -51.17 33.52
N ILE A 396 -22.51 -50.87 33.62
CA ILE A 396 -23.29 -51.09 34.86
C ILE A 396 -24.72 -51.53 34.51
N LEU A 397 -24.99 -52.79 34.89
CA LEU A 397 -26.24 -53.58 34.89
C LEU A 397 -26.66 -54.28 33.59
#